data_AF-A0A0F2PTK3-F1
#
_entry.id   AF-A0A0F2PTK3-F1
#
_cell.length_a   1.000
_cell.length_b   1.000
_cell.length_c   1.000
_cell.angle_alpha   90.00
_cell.angle_beta   90.00
_cell.angle_gamma   90.00
#
_symmetry.space_group_name_H-M   'P 1'
#
loop_
_entity.id
_entity.type
_entity.pdbx_description
1 polymer ?
#
loop_
_entity_poly.entity_id
_entity_poly.type
_entity_poly.pdbx_seq_one_letter_code
_entity_poly.pdbx_strand_id
1 'polypeptide(L)'
;MVEKRGTGGPDRPGASDETETGRSDSLETRRQRLDADLLAHRKAPPGASSNKEAAQGYALAVKLSSEFIAGVIVGALLGYLFDRFLGTSPWGLIVFLLLGFCAGVLNVLRSTGAVAQSGPAGRSQAGADKEDDGK
;
A
#
# COMPACT_ATOMS: atom_id res chain seq x y z
N MET A 1 -28.63 76.23 -13.79
CA MET A 1 -27.85 75.31 -12.93
C MET A 1 -27.74 73.98 -13.65
N VAL A 2 -26.54 73.72 -14.20
CA VAL A 2 -25.82 72.45 -14.44
C VAL A 2 -26.57 71.15 -14.81
N GLU A 3 -26.05 70.56 -15.89
CA GLU A 3 -26.25 69.24 -16.47
C GLU A 3 -26.44 68.07 -15.49
N LYS A 4 -27.29 67.12 -15.90
CA LYS A 4 -27.18 65.73 -15.45
C LYS A 4 -27.24 64.79 -16.65
N ARG A 5 -26.15 64.74 -17.40
CA ARG A 5 -25.91 63.72 -18.44
C ARG A 5 -25.38 62.46 -17.75
N GLY A 6 -26.30 61.67 -17.20
CA GLY A 6 -26.01 60.34 -16.68
C GLY A 6 -25.86 59.36 -17.84
N THR A 7 -24.67 58.79 -17.97
CA THR A 7 -24.23 57.80 -18.94
C THR A 7 -25.16 56.60 -19.04
N GLY A 8 -25.67 56.34 -20.25
CA GLY A 8 -26.23 55.05 -20.63
C GLY A 8 -25.11 54.03 -20.84
N GLY A 9 -25.03 53.05 -19.94
CA GLY A 9 -24.36 51.76 -20.16
C GLY A 9 -25.39 50.68 -19.85
N PRO A 10 -25.50 49.61 -20.65
CA PRO A 10 -26.66 48.73 -20.57
C PRO A 10 -26.56 47.83 -19.34
N ASP A 11 -27.39 48.09 -18.34
CA ASP A 11 -27.81 47.08 -17.37
C ASP A 11 -28.58 46.01 -18.16
N ARG A 12 -27.96 44.84 -18.35
CA ARG A 12 -28.66 43.62 -18.75
C ARG A 12 -28.82 42.73 -17.53
N PRO A 13 -29.85 42.93 -16.69
CA PRO A 13 -30.24 41.93 -15.71
C PRO A 13 -31.06 40.87 -16.45
N GLY A 14 -30.60 39.61 -16.47
CA GLY A 14 -31.49 38.51 -16.87
C GLY A 14 -30.89 37.35 -17.66
N ALA A 15 -29.57 37.28 -17.90
CA ALA A 15 -28.99 36.15 -18.65
C ALA A 15 -28.16 35.17 -17.79
N SER A 16 -27.82 35.53 -16.55
CA SER A 16 -26.95 34.71 -15.68
C SER A 16 -27.71 33.75 -14.76
N ASP A 17 -28.96 34.05 -14.41
CA ASP A 17 -29.70 33.31 -13.37
C ASP A 17 -30.18 31.92 -13.85
N GLU A 18 -30.60 31.81 -15.11
CA GLU A 18 -31.05 30.54 -15.71
C GLU A 18 -29.89 29.58 -16.03
N THR A 19 -28.68 30.13 -16.26
CA THR A 19 -27.50 29.33 -16.62
C THR A 19 -26.79 28.78 -15.38
N GLU A 20 -26.81 29.53 -14.27
CA GLU A 20 -26.23 29.08 -13.00
C GLU A 20 -27.08 27.99 -12.32
N THR A 21 -28.41 28.15 -12.32
CA THR A 21 -29.35 27.15 -11.78
C THR A 21 -29.28 25.81 -12.51
N GLY A 22 -29.21 25.81 -13.85
CA GLY A 22 -29.03 24.58 -14.61
C GLY A 22 -27.68 23.89 -14.38
N ARG A 23 -26.63 24.66 -14.03
CA ARG A 23 -25.30 24.12 -13.74
C ARG A 23 -25.23 23.53 -12.33
N SER A 24 -25.86 24.16 -11.33
CA SER A 24 -26.01 23.56 -10.00
C SER A 24 -26.75 22.23 -10.09
N ASP A 25 -27.92 22.19 -10.73
CA ASP A 25 -28.73 20.97 -10.85
C ASP A 25 -27.95 19.79 -11.47
N SER A 26 -27.09 20.08 -12.44
CA SER A 26 -26.18 19.09 -13.06
C SER A 26 -25.09 18.58 -12.09
N LEU A 27 -24.51 19.46 -11.26
CA LEU A 27 -23.53 19.08 -10.25
C LEU A 27 -24.16 18.30 -9.11
N GLU A 28 -25.36 18.69 -8.66
CA GLU A 28 -26.14 17.96 -7.65
C GLU A 28 -26.48 16.54 -8.14
N THR A 29 -26.90 16.41 -9.40
CA THR A 29 -27.16 15.10 -10.02
C THR A 29 -25.90 14.24 -10.07
N ARG A 30 -24.76 14.83 -10.43
CA ARG A 30 -23.47 14.12 -10.48
C ARG A 30 -23.01 13.72 -9.08
N ARG A 31 -23.18 14.58 -8.07
CA ARG A 31 -22.91 14.30 -6.65
C ARG A 31 -23.76 13.12 -6.15
N GLN A 32 -25.06 13.15 -6.39
CA GLN A 32 -25.96 12.07 -5.98
C GLN A 32 -25.58 10.72 -6.62
N ARG A 33 -25.16 10.73 -7.89
CA ARG A 33 -24.65 9.53 -8.56
C ARG A 33 -23.36 9.02 -7.93
N LEU A 34 -22.43 9.92 -7.63
CA LEU A 34 -21.18 9.57 -6.92
C LEU A 34 -21.48 9.02 -5.52
N ASP A 35 -22.40 9.63 -4.77
CA ASP A 35 -22.79 9.15 -3.45
C ASP A 35 -23.46 7.78 -3.51
N ALA A 36 -24.36 7.56 -4.48
CA ALA A 36 -24.98 6.26 -4.70
C ALA A 36 -23.95 5.18 -5.07
N ASP A 37 -22.96 5.52 -5.90
CA ASP A 37 -21.91 4.61 -6.33
C ASP A 37 -20.91 4.32 -5.20
N LEU A 38 -20.56 5.33 -4.41
CA LEU A 38 -19.75 5.20 -3.19
C LEU A 38 -20.46 4.33 -2.15
N LEU A 39 -21.77 4.49 -1.98
CA LEU A 39 -22.58 3.67 -1.08
C LEU A 39 -22.68 2.21 -1.58
N ALA A 40 -22.85 2.00 -2.89
CA ALA A 40 -22.88 0.67 -3.50
C ALA A 40 -21.52 -0.05 -3.40
N HIS A 41 -20.42 0.69 -3.49
CA HIS A 41 -19.05 0.16 -3.38
C HIS A 41 -18.50 0.17 -1.95
N ARG A 42 -19.27 0.68 -0.97
CA ARG A 42 -18.89 0.71 0.45
C ARG A 42 -18.96 -0.69 1.05
N LYS A 43 -17.93 -1.49 0.84
CA LYS A 43 -17.80 -2.86 1.38
C LYS A 43 -17.37 -2.93 2.86
N ALA A 44 -17.35 -1.82 3.60
CA ALA A 44 -17.14 -1.84 5.06
C ALA A 44 -17.67 -0.55 5.77
N PRO A 45 -18.18 -0.67 7.00
CA PRO A 45 -18.70 0.47 7.77
C PRO A 45 -17.58 1.45 8.19
N PRO A 46 -17.91 2.75 8.40
CA PRO A 46 -16.93 3.76 8.84
C PRO A 46 -16.44 3.40 10.24
N GLY A 47 -15.14 3.13 10.36
CA GLY A 47 -14.49 2.76 11.64
C GLY A 47 -13.92 1.34 11.65
N ALA A 48 -14.42 0.45 10.80
CA ALA A 48 -13.85 -0.88 10.63
C ALA A 48 -12.75 -0.92 9.55
N SER A 49 -12.89 -0.16 8.46
CA SER A 49 -11.90 -0.10 7.37
C SER A 49 -10.60 0.58 7.78
N SER A 50 -10.66 1.78 8.34
CA SER A 50 -9.46 2.53 8.76
C SER A 50 -8.60 1.77 9.77
N ASN A 51 -9.21 1.09 10.75
CA ASN A 51 -8.49 0.24 11.68
C ASN A 51 -7.93 -1.02 11.02
N LYS A 52 -8.61 -1.59 10.02
CA LYS A 52 -8.16 -2.80 9.32
C LYS A 52 -7.02 -2.49 8.35
N GLU A 53 -7.08 -1.36 7.65
CA GLU A 53 -6.00 -0.84 6.80
C GLU A 53 -4.78 -0.44 7.64
N ALA A 54 -4.98 0.25 8.77
CA ALA A 54 -3.91 0.57 9.72
C ALA A 54 -3.31 -0.70 10.34
N ALA A 55 -4.14 -1.66 10.75
CA ALA A 55 -3.68 -2.94 11.29
C ALA A 55 -2.95 -3.78 10.23
N GLN A 56 -3.39 -3.76 8.98
CA GLN A 56 -2.69 -4.41 7.87
C GLN A 56 -1.34 -3.77 7.58
N GLY A 57 -1.26 -2.43 7.53
CA GLY A 57 -0.01 -1.70 7.35
C GLY A 57 0.97 -1.94 8.51
N TYR A 58 0.47 -1.95 9.75
CA TYR A 58 1.27 -2.27 10.94
C TYR A 58 1.76 -3.71 10.92
N ALA A 59 0.88 -4.67 10.64
CA ALA A 59 1.26 -6.09 10.55
C ALA A 59 2.32 -6.32 9.48
N LEU A 60 2.20 -5.66 8.33
CA LEU A 60 3.21 -5.70 7.27
C LEU A 60 4.55 -5.12 7.77
N ALA A 61 4.52 -3.93 8.37
CA ALA A 61 5.72 -3.25 8.89
C ALA A 61 6.44 -4.07 9.98
N VAL A 62 5.69 -4.69 10.90
CA VAL A 62 6.25 -5.58 11.91
C VAL A 62 6.87 -6.82 11.27
N LYS A 63 6.23 -7.40 10.26
CA LYS A 63 6.75 -8.58 9.56
C LYS A 63 8.07 -8.25 8.84
N LEU A 64 8.08 -7.18 8.04
CA LEU A 64 9.30 -6.73 7.33
C LEU A 64 10.44 -6.39 8.30
N SER A 65 10.15 -5.67 9.39
CA SER A 65 11.17 -5.35 10.38
C SER A 65 11.68 -6.59 11.10
N SER A 66 10.81 -7.54 11.45
CA SER A 66 11.22 -8.80 12.10
C SER A 66 12.13 -9.65 11.22
N GLU A 67 11.82 -9.77 9.92
CA GLU A 67 12.64 -10.53 8.97
C GLU A 67 14.02 -9.86 8.76
N PHE A 68 14.06 -8.52 8.70
CA PHE A 68 15.31 -7.77 8.61
C PHE A 68 16.17 -7.94 9.88
N ILE A 69 15.59 -7.75 11.06
CA ILE A 69 16.29 -7.87 12.34
C ILE A 69 16.79 -9.30 12.56
N ALA A 70 16.00 -10.31 12.20
CA ALA A 70 16.43 -11.71 12.28
C ALA A 70 17.69 -11.96 11.43
N GLY A 71 17.74 -11.46 10.20
CA GLY A 71 18.92 -11.59 9.33
C GLY A 71 20.17 -10.91 9.91
N VAL A 72 20.00 -9.72 10.49
CA VAL A 72 21.11 -8.99 11.15
C VAL A 72 21.61 -9.73 12.39
N ILE A 73 20.72 -10.21 13.25
CA ILE A 73 21.09 -10.96 14.47
C ILE A 73 21.82 -12.25 14.10
N VAL A 74 21.32 -13.00 13.11
CA VAL A 74 21.97 -14.23 12.64
C VAL A 74 23.35 -13.93 12.07
N GLY A 75 23.49 -12.89 11.24
CA GLY A 75 24.79 -12.46 10.71
C GLY A 75 25.76 -12.03 11.82
N ALA A 76 25.29 -11.26 12.80
CA ALA A 76 26.11 -10.83 13.93
C ALA A 76 26.56 -12.01 14.82
N LEU A 77 25.67 -12.96 15.11
CA LEU A 77 25.99 -14.16 15.89
C LEU A 77 27.00 -15.05 15.16
N LEU A 78 26.79 -15.30 13.87
CA LEU A 78 27.73 -16.07 13.04
C LEU A 78 29.08 -15.37 12.93
N GLY A 79 29.09 -14.06 12.67
CA GLY A 79 30.31 -13.26 12.58
C GLY A 79 31.10 -13.23 13.89
N TYR A 80 30.41 -13.09 15.02
CA TYR A 80 31.03 -13.14 16.35
C TYR A 80 31.63 -14.51 16.66
N LEU A 81 30.91 -15.59 16.35
CA LEU A 81 31.42 -16.94 16.54
C LEU A 81 32.63 -17.20 15.65
N PHE A 82 32.57 -16.76 14.40
CA PHE A 82 33.68 -16.89 13.44
C PHE A 82 34.93 -16.12 13.89
N ASP A 83 34.78 -14.88 14.34
CA ASP A 83 35.89 -14.09 14.90
C ASP A 83 36.51 -14.77 16.13
N ARG A 84 35.69 -15.43 16.95
CA ARG A 84 36.17 -16.16 18.13
C ARG A 84 36.99 -17.40 17.76
N PHE A 85 36.63 -18.10 16.69
CA PHE A 85 37.34 -19.29 16.23
C PHE A 85 38.67 -18.96 15.53
N LEU A 86 38.69 -17.91 14.71
CA LEU A 86 39.89 -17.55 13.95
C LEU A 86 40.85 -16.67 14.74
N GLY A 87 40.44 -16.16 15.92
CA GLY A 87 41.22 -15.18 16.68
C GLY A 87 41.44 -13.88 15.91
N THR A 88 40.70 -13.69 14.80
CA THR A 88 40.73 -12.50 13.99
C THR A 88 40.04 -11.38 14.77
N SER A 89 40.65 -10.19 14.76
CA SER A 89 39.98 -8.93 15.09
C SER A 89 38.70 -8.79 14.22
N PRO A 90 37.75 -7.84 14.48
CA PRO A 90 36.30 -7.96 14.22
C PRO A 90 35.87 -7.98 12.73
N TRP A 91 36.75 -8.42 11.85
CA TRP A 91 36.60 -8.62 10.42
C TRP A 91 35.50 -9.61 10.07
N GLY A 92 35.39 -10.75 10.77
CA GLY A 92 34.31 -11.70 10.58
C GLY A 92 32.97 -11.05 10.91
N LEU A 93 32.88 -10.33 12.04
CA LEU A 93 31.70 -9.55 12.39
C LEU A 93 31.37 -8.51 11.32
N ILE A 94 32.34 -7.76 10.80
CA ILE A 94 32.11 -6.76 9.73
C ILE A 94 31.58 -7.42 8.46
N VAL A 95 32.21 -8.49 7.98
CA VAL A 95 31.83 -9.17 6.73
C VAL A 95 30.45 -9.81 6.87
N PHE A 96 30.19 -10.55 7.95
CA PHE A 96 28.90 -11.19 8.17
C PHE A 96 27.79 -10.20 8.51
N LEU A 97 28.10 -9.06 9.12
CA LEU A 97 27.15 -7.97 9.31
C LEU A 97 26.77 -7.33 7.98
N LEU A 98 27.73 -7.02 7.12
CA LEU A 98 27.46 -6.50 5.77
C LEU A 98 26.66 -7.51 4.93
N LEU A 99 27.01 -8.80 5.02
CA LEU A 99 26.29 -9.85 4.31
C LEU A 99 24.87 -10.04 4.84
N GLY A 100 24.68 -10.04 6.15
CA GLY A 100 23.36 -10.10 6.81
C GLY A 100 22.50 -8.87 6.52
N PHE A 101 23.11 -7.69 6.49
CA PHE A 101 22.44 -6.45 6.07
C PHE A 101 22.02 -6.50 4.60
N CYS A 102 22.92 -6.94 3.71
CA CYS A 102 22.61 -7.12 2.29
C CYS A 102 21.47 -8.13 2.10
N ALA A 103 21.51 -9.28 2.78
CA ALA A 103 20.44 -10.27 2.76
C ALA A 103 19.11 -9.70 3.29
N GLY A 104 19.15 -8.90 4.36
CA GLY A 104 17.97 -8.23 4.90
C GLY A 104 17.37 -7.21 3.92
N VAL A 105 18.20 -6.37 3.29
CA VAL A 105 17.76 -5.42 2.26
C VAL A 105 17.18 -6.16 1.05
N LEU A 106 17.84 -7.24 0.59
CA LEU A 106 17.33 -8.07 -0.51
C LEU A 106 16.00 -8.74 -0.15
N ASN A 107 15.80 -9.18 1.09
CA ASN A 107 14.53 -9.75 1.55
C ASN A 107 13.41 -8.70 1.53
N VAL A 108 13.68 -7.48 2.00
CA VAL A 108 12.73 -6.36 1.95
C VAL A 108 12.38 -6.02 0.50
N LEU A 109 13.37 -5.85 -0.37
CA LEU A 109 13.17 -5.54 -1.79
C LEU A 109 12.40 -6.64 -2.54
N ARG A 110 12.60 -7.91 -2.14
CA ARG A 110 11.82 -9.05 -2.65
C ARG A 110 10.37 -9.00 -2.16
N SER A 111 10.13 -8.62 -0.90
CA SER A 111 8.78 -8.44 -0.36
C SER A 111 8.03 -7.25 -0.98
N THR A 112 8.74 -6.21 -1.43
CA THR A 112 8.14 -5.05 -2.11
C THR A 112 7.99 -5.23 -3.63
N GLY A 113 8.33 -6.39 -4.19
CA GLY A 113 8.05 -6.75 -5.59
C GLY A 113 9.11 -6.34 -6.63
N ALA A 114 10.32 -5.95 -6.22
CA ALA A 114 11.40 -5.60 -7.14
C ALA A 114 12.11 -6.83 -7.77
N VAL A 115 11.87 -8.02 -7.22
CA VAL A 115 12.39 -9.30 -7.74
C VAL A 115 11.23 -10.27 -7.83
N ALA A 116 10.82 -10.60 -9.06
CA ALA A 116 9.76 -11.56 -9.34
C ALA A 116 9.97 -12.83 -8.52
N GLN A 117 8.98 -13.19 -7.71
CA GLN A 117 8.99 -14.47 -7.03
C GLN A 117 8.80 -15.57 -8.07
N SER A 118 9.86 -16.29 -8.39
CA SER A 118 9.71 -17.66 -8.87
C SER A 118 9.12 -18.45 -7.70
N GLY A 119 7.79 -18.61 -7.72
CA GLY A 119 7.05 -19.34 -6.71
C GLY A 119 7.59 -20.75 -6.53
N PRO A 120 7.39 -21.37 -5.34
CA PRO A 120 7.80 -22.74 -5.12
C PRO A 120 7.06 -23.60 -6.15
N ALA A 121 7.86 -24.28 -6.99
CA ALA A 121 7.39 -25.33 -7.87
C ALA A 121 6.44 -26.24 -7.10
N GLY A 122 5.27 -26.47 -7.69
CA GLY A 122 4.25 -27.37 -7.18
C GLY A 122 4.88 -28.66 -6.70
N ARG A 123 4.92 -28.84 -5.38
CA ARG A 123 5.24 -30.12 -4.77
C ARG A 123 3.92 -30.87 -4.65
N SER A 124 3.64 -31.62 -5.71
CA SER A 124 3.00 -32.93 -5.68
C SER A 124 1.88 -33.10 -4.64
N GLN A 125 0.65 -32.77 -5.04
CA GLN A 125 -0.45 -33.73 -4.84
C GLN A 125 -0.16 -34.94 -5.73
N ALA A 126 0.74 -35.80 -5.26
CA ALA A 126 0.91 -37.16 -5.77
C ALA A 126 0.56 -38.07 -4.61
N GLY A 127 -0.70 -38.47 -4.53
CA GLY A 127 -1.17 -39.38 -3.49
C GLY A 127 -2.64 -39.20 -3.16
N ALA A 128 -3.51 -39.67 -4.05
CA ALA A 128 -4.68 -40.48 -3.70
C ALA A 128 -5.52 -40.84 -4.95
N ASP A 129 -4.87 -41.35 -6.00
CA ASP A 129 -5.54 -42.35 -6.84
C ASP A 129 -5.45 -43.67 -6.08
N LYS A 130 -6.53 -43.96 -5.34
CA LYS A 130 -6.96 -45.32 -5.04
C LYS A 130 -8.42 -45.40 -5.41
N GLU A 131 -8.62 -45.50 -6.70
CA GLU A 131 -9.69 -46.28 -7.28
C GLU A 131 -9.32 -47.76 -7.08
N ASP A 132 -9.88 -48.42 -6.06
CA ASP A 132 -10.13 -49.86 -6.08
C ASP A 132 -11.11 -50.28 -4.97
N ASP A 133 -12.14 -50.98 -5.43
CA ASP A 133 -12.93 -52.03 -4.78
C ASP A 133 -13.95 -51.77 -3.65
N GLY A 134 -15.20 -52.12 -3.99
CA GLY A 134 -16.06 -52.93 -3.11
C GLY A 134 -17.07 -52.19 -2.24
N LYS A 135 -18.30 -52.02 -2.74
CA LYS A 135 -19.51 -52.79 -2.32
C LYS A 135 -20.78 -52.31 -3.01
#